data_AF-A0A9Y4JT77-F1
#
_entry.id   AF-A0A9Y4JT77-F1
#
_cell.length_a   1.000
_cell.length_b   1.000
_cell.length_c   1.000
_cell.angle_alpha   90.00
_cell.angle_beta   90.00
_cell.angle_gamma   90.00
#
_symmetry.space_group_name_H-M   'P 1'
#
loop_
_entity.id
_entity.type
_entity.pdbx_description
1 polymer ?
#
loop_
_entity_poly.entity_id
_entity_poly.type
_entity_poly.pdbx_seq_one_letter_code
_entity_poly.pdbx_strand_id
1 'polypeptide(L)'
;MFPADLPDVDETHLTSASQRYLSAVDSEPDTSHWIHSSHTSKVPIKAANIRQLQLFEDDQPPCVLLGLHPPDDPTRVVAVYLHDRWWSLDDVLRTSSRSRSSLLPVESLTERVMVFLLSRLVDNPSPGEDLFSLHPRTESCKLLWRDGRALGFYTVKHKGTRV
;
A
#
# COMPACT_ATOMS: atom_id res chain seq x y z
N MET A 1 -7.35 -0.33 -16.47
CA MET A 1 -6.12 -1.02 -16.05
C MET A 1 -5.71 -0.43 -14.72
N PHE A 2 -5.56 -1.29 -13.71
CA PHE A 2 -5.23 -0.96 -12.33
C PHE A 2 -3.81 -1.42 -12.03
N PRO A 3 -3.20 -1.05 -10.88
CA PRO A 3 -1.85 -1.51 -10.53
C PRO A 3 -1.70 -3.03 -10.58
N ALA A 4 -2.72 -3.77 -10.17
CA ALA A 4 -2.75 -5.23 -10.20
C ALA A 4 -2.61 -5.84 -11.61
N ASP A 5 -2.85 -5.04 -12.65
CA ASP A 5 -2.84 -5.46 -14.05
C ASP A 5 -1.53 -5.06 -14.75
N LEU A 6 -0.63 -4.34 -14.06
CA LEU A 6 0.66 -3.90 -14.59
C LEU A 6 1.75 -4.97 -14.33
N PRO A 7 2.87 -4.95 -15.09
CA PRO A 7 3.99 -5.85 -14.83
C PRO A 7 4.48 -5.73 -13.39
N ASP A 8 4.84 -6.86 -12.78
CA ASP A 8 5.31 -6.87 -11.40
C ASP A 8 6.55 -5.98 -11.23
N VAL A 9 6.64 -5.37 -10.05
CA VAL A 9 7.73 -4.47 -9.67
C VAL A 9 8.50 -5.13 -8.55
N ASP A 10 9.82 -5.16 -8.66
CA ASP A 10 10.66 -5.61 -7.55
C ASP A 10 10.78 -4.53 -6.46
N GLU A 11 11.17 -4.97 -5.27
CA GLU A 11 11.26 -4.12 -4.08
C GLU A 11 12.29 -3.01 -4.19
N THR A 12 13.38 -3.26 -4.92
CA THR A 12 14.46 -2.30 -5.12
C THR A 12 13.97 -1.17 -6.01
N HIS A 13 13.26 -1.51 -7.07
CA HIS A 13 12.63 -0.55 -7.96
C HIS A 13 11.56 0.27 -7.25
N LEU A 14 10.67 -0.37 -6.47
CA LEU A 14 9.64 0.31 -5.68
C LEU A 14 10.26 1.35 -4.73
N THR A 15 11.28 0.93 -3.97
CA THR A 15 11.96 1.78 -2.98
C THR A 15 12.70 2.92 -3.66
N SER A 16 13.43 2.63 -4.74
CA SER A 16 14.16 3.65 -5.51
C SER A 16 13.24 4.67 -6.16
N ALA A 17 12.10 4.24 -6.72
CA ALA A 17 11.10 5.14 -7.29
C ALA A 17 10.48 6.05 -6.22
N SER A 18 10.18 5.50 -5.06
CA SER A 18 9.67 6.25 -3.91
C SER A 18 10.66 7.32 -3.43
N GLN A 19 11.94 6.97 -3.29
CA GLN A 19 12.98 7.92 -2.89
C GLN A 19 13.17 9.03 -3.92
N ARG A 20 13.24 8.68 -5.21
CA ARG A 20 13.35 9.65 -6.31
C ARG A 20 12.19 10.64 -6.32
N TYR A 21 10.96 10.15 -6.15
CA TYR A 21 9.78 11.00 -6.12
C TYR A 21 9.79 11.96 -4.94
N LEU A 22 10.15 11.48 -3.74
CA LEU A 22 10.21 12.29 -2.54
C LEU A 22 11.24 13.43 -2.68
N SER A 23 12.45 13.13 -3.18
CA SER A 23 13.47 14.15 -3.45
C SER A 23 13.04 15.21 -4.47
N ALA A 24 12.28 14.81 -5.49
CA ALA A 24 11.75 15.74 -6.49
C ALA A 24 10.68 16.67 -5.90
N VAL A 25 9.77 16.12 -5.09
CA VAL A 25 8.73 16.90 -4.41
C VAL A 25 9.30 17.92 -3.42
N ASP A 26 10.38 17.58 -2.71
CA ASP A 26 11.07 18.51 -1.82
C ASP A 26 11.75 19.67 -2.57
N SER A 27 12.11 19.45 -3.84
CA SER A 27 12.79 20.43 -4.69
C SER A 27 11.82 21.37 -5.43
N GLU A 28 10.59 20.92 -5.72
CA GLU A 28 9.54 21.69 -6.41
C GLU A 28 8.22 21.69 -5.63
N PRO A 29 8.06 22.58 -4.63
CA PRO A 29 6.95 22.54 -3.67
C PRO A 29 5.58 22.92 -4.24
N ASP A 30 5.50 23.43 -5.49
CA ASP A 30 4.34 24.17 -5.99
C ASP A 30 3.56 23.47 -7.12
N THR A 31 3.70 22.15 -7.25
CA THR A 31 2.88 21.40 -8.20
C THR A 31 1.49 21.11 -7.62
N SER A 32 0.47 21.79 -8.14
CA SER A 32 -0.93 21.63 -7.71
C SER A 32 -1.56 20.32 -8.21
N HIS A 33 -1.01 19.18 -7.80
CA HIS A 33 -1.58 17.85 -8.06
C HIS A 33 -2.42 17.38 -6.87
N TRP A 34 -3.54 16.71 -7.18
CA TRP A 34 -4.53 16.28 -6.20
C TRP A 34 -4.96 14.86 -6.49
N ILE A 35 -5.23 14.09 -5.43
CA ILE A 35 -5.92 12.80 -5.56
C ILE A 35 -7.37 12.94 -5.12
N HIS A 36 -8.25 12.36 -5.94
CA HIS A 36 -9.62 12.11 -5.57
C HIS A 36 -9.69 10.83 -4.75
N SER A 37 -10.08 10.94 -3.49
CA SER A 37 -10.49 9.81 -2.68
C SER A 37 -12.02 9.72 -2.70
N SER A 38 -12.58 8.53 -2.66
CA SER A 38 -14.02 8.29 -2.57
C SER A 38 -14.62 8.71 -1.22
N HIS A 39 -13.79 8.81 -0.18
CA HIS A 39 -14.20 9.05 1.20
C HIS A 39 -13.77 10.40 1.78
N THR A 40 -12.93 11.18 1.06
CA THR A 40 -12.46 12.51 1.52
C THR A 40 -12.55 13.51 0.37
N SER A 41 -12.56 14.82 0.70
CA SER A 41 -12.27 15.88 -0.26
C SER A 41 -10.89 15.69 -0.90
N LYS A 42 -10.64 16.40 -2.02
CA LYS A 42 -9.36 16.38 -2.75
C LYS A 42 -8.18 16.52 -1.78
N VAL A 43 -7.25 15.56 -1.81
CA VAL A 43 -6.04 15.61 -0.98
C VAL A 43 -4.87 16.14 -1.82
N PRO A 44 -4.18 17.21 -1.39
CA PRO A 44 -3.06 17.75 -2.12
C PRO A 44 -1.85 16.83 -2.01
N ILE A 45 -1.19 16.58 -3.14
CA ILE A 45 0.08 15.86 -3.20
C ILE A 45 1.19 16.87 -2.88
N LYS A 46 1.59 16.95 -1.61
CA LYS A 46 2.65 17.83 -1.11
C LYS A 46 3.56 17.05 -0.18
N ALA A 47 4.83 17.45 -0.07
CA ALA A 47 5.79 16.85 0.87
C ALA A 47 5.21 16.66 2.28
N ALA A 48 4.51 17.69 2.77
CA ALA A 48 3.87 17.70 4.09
C ALA A 48 2.84 16.57 4.30
N ASN A 49 2.24 16.04 3.23
CA ASN A 49 1.20 15.01 3.25
C ASN A 49 1.71 13.62 2.86
N ILE A 50 2.98 13.52 2.46
CA ILE A 50 3.58 12.27 1.98
C ILE A 50 4.38 11.64 3.11
N ARG A 51 4.21 10.34 3.34
CA ARG A 51 4.97 9.57 4.31
C ARG A 51 5.51 8.30 3.68
N GLN A 52 6.68 7.88 4.14
CA GLN A 52 7.22 6.56 3.81
C GLN A 52 6.46 5.50 4.61
N LEU A 53 6.05 4.45 3.91
CA LEU A 53 5.36 3.29 4.46
C LEU A 53 6.28 2.08 4.29
N GLN A 54 6.62 1.42 5.40
CA GLN A 54 7.36 0.16 5.35
C GLN A 54 6.39 -1.00 5.11
N LEU A 55 6.69 -1.84 4.13
CA LEU A 55 5.78 -2.89 3.69
C LEU A 55 5.88 -4.18 4.52
N PHE A 56 7.08 -4.52 5.00
CA PHE A 56 7.37 -5.78 5.72
C PHE A 56 7.99 -5.49 7.09
N GLU A 57 7.78 -6.41 8.05
CA GLU A 57 8.33 -6.33 9.41
C GLU A 57 9.86 -6.49 9.41
N ASP A 58 10.38 -7.31 8.50
CA ASP A 58 11.77 -7.76 8.43
C ASP A 58 12.76 -6.60 8.14
N ASP A 59 13.90 -6.59 8.82
CA ASP A 59 14.75 -5.41 8.92
C ASP A 59 15.54 -5.06 7.65
N GLN A 60 15.91 -5.98 6.74
CA GLN A 60 16.82 -5.64 5.61
C GLN A 60 16.66 -6.52 4.34
N PRO A 61 16.73 -5.93 3.12
CA PRO A 61 16.66 -4.50 2.82
C PRO A 61 15.24 -3.94 3.04
N PRO A 62 15.09 -2.65 3.40
CA PRO A 62 13.78 -2.05 3.60
C PRO A 62 13.02 -1.99 2.27
N CYS A 63 11.75 -2.40 2.28
CA CYS A 63 10.84 -2.20 1.17
C CYS A 63 9.87 -1.07 1.51
N VAL A 64 10.04 0.07 0.85
CA VAL A 64 9.33 1.31 1.19
C VAL A 64 8.51 1.78 -0.01
N LEU A 65 7.25 2.13 0.26
CA LEU A 65 6.40 2.89 -0.67
C LEU A 65 6.01 4.23 -0.07
N LEU A 66 5.49 5.15 -0.89
CA LEU A 66 4.93 6.41 -0.39
C LEU A 66 3.42 6.29 -0.18
N GLY A 67 2.96 6.73 0.98
CA GLY A 67 1.55 6.97 1.29
C GLY A 67 1.22 8.46 1.26
N LEU A 68 0.04 8.78 0.75
CA LEU A 68 -0.55 10.12 0.86
C LEU A 68 -1.56 10.11 1.99
N HIS A 69 -1.47 11.12 2.86
CA HIS A 69 -2.30 11.27 4.05
C HIS A 69 -3.08 12.59 3.99
N PRO A 70 -4.34 12.62 4.42
CA PRO A 70 -5.08 13.88 4.59
C PRO A 70 -4.37 14.79 5.60
N PRO A 71 -4.35 16.12 5.36
CA PRO A 71 -3.80 17.07 6.34
C PRO A 71 -4.47 16.98 7.72
N ASP A 72 -5.77 16.69 7.72
CA ASP A 72 -6.61 16.64 8.94
C ASP A 72 -6.52 15.28 9.67
N ASP A 73 -5.97 14.26 9.03
CA ASP A 73 -5.80 12.92 9.60
C ASP A 73 -4.52 12.27 9.06
N PRO A 74 -3.35 12.55 9.68
CA PRO A 74 -2.07 12.03 9.21
C PRO A 74 -1.91 10.53 9.46
N THR A 75 -2.81 9.88 10.18
CA THR A 75 -2.73 8.44 10.46
C THR A 75 -3.29 7.61 9.31
N ARG A 76 -4.21 8.19 8.54
CA ARG A 76 -4.92 7.52 7.47
C ARG A 76 -4.23 7.66 6.11
N VAL A 77 -4.00 6.53 5.44
CA VAL A 77 -3.55 6.50 4.04
C VAL A 77 -4.77 6.66 3.13
N VAL A 78 -4.69 7.50 2.09
CA VAL A 78 -5.75 7.66 1.07
C VAL A 78 -5.30 7.35 -0.35
N ALA A 79 -3.99 7.32 -0.59
CA ALA A 79 -3.39 6.91 -1.85
C ALA A 79 -1.96 6.45 -1.64
N VAL A 80 -1.42 5.73 -2.63
CA VAL A 80 -0.03 5.28 -2.63
C VAL A 80 0.66 5.57 -3.96
N TYR A 81 1.97 5.76 -3.91
CA TYR A 81 2.80 5.91 -5.10
C TYR A 81 3.33 4.56 -5.56
N LEU A 82 2.89 4.12 -6.75
CA LEU A 82 3.20 2.81 -7.31
C LEU A 82 3.21 2.89 -8.84
N HIS A 83 4.14 2.21 -9.50
CA HIS A 83 4.39 2.32 -10.96
C HIS A 83 4.52 3.79 -11.43
N ASP A 84 5.32 4.57 -10.69
CA ASP A 84 5.62 5.97 -10.96
C ASP A 84 4.39 6.90 -11.03
N ARG A 85 3.30 6.53 -10.34
CA ARG A 85 2.03 7.26 -10.31
C ARG A 85 1.36 7.15 -8.95
N TRP A 86 0.54 8.14 -8.61
CA TRP A 86 -0.34 8.09 -7.45
C TRP A 86 -1.64 7.34 -7.77
N TRP A 87 -1.99 6.38 -6.92
CA TRP A 87 -3.21 5.59 -7.03
C TRP A 87 -4.06 5.74 -5.78
N SER A 88 -5.36 5.98 -5.97
CA SER A 88 -6.33 5.94 -4.87
C SER A 88 -6.39 4.53 -4.28
N LEU A 89 -6.74 4.38 -2.99
CA LEU A 89 -6.94 3.04 -2.41
C LEU A 89 -7.96 2.20 -3.20
N ASP A 90 -9.00 2.86 -3.70
CA ASP A 90 -10.03 2.26 -4.54
C ASP A 90 -9.48 1.61 -5.81
N ASP A 91 -8.50 2.26 -6.45
CA ASP A 91 -7.89 1.76 -7.67
C ASP A 91 -6.80 0.73 -7.38
N VAL A 92 -6.03 0.89 -6.30
CA VAL A 92 -5.02 -0.09 -5.88
C VAL A 92 -5.65 -1.44 -5.59
N LEU A 93 -6.81 -1.45 -4.94
CA LEU A 93 -7.53 -2.67 -4.57
C LEU A 93 -8.37 -3.24 -5.73
N ARG A 94 -8.16 -2.80 -6.98
CA ARG A 94 -8.89 -3.26 -8.15
C ARG A 94 -8.00 -3.98 -9.16
N THR A 95 -8.64 -4.82 -9.97
CA THR A 95 -8.08 -5.47 -11.15
C THR A 95 -9.09 -5.42 -12.28
N SER A 96 -8.61 -5.35 -13.52
CA SER A 96 -9.45 -5.45 -14.72
C SER A 96 -9.77 -6.91 -15.05
N SER A 97 -9.07 -7.86 -14.42
CA SER A 97 -9.24 -9.29 -14.66
C SER A 97 -10.52 -9.82 -14.03
N ARG A 98 -11.49 -10.20 -14.88
CA ARG A 98 -12.75 -10.80 -14.44
C ARG A 98 -12.59 -12.25 -13.97
N SER A 99 -11.48 -12.91 -14.29
CA SER A 99 -11.21 -14.27 -13.82
C SER A 99 -10.78 -14.32 -12.35
N ARG A 100 -10.30 -13.20 -11.81
CA ARG A 100 -9.94 -13.07 -10.40
C ARG A 100 -11.20 -12.99 -9.54
N SER A 101 -11.63 -14.16 -9.11
CA SER A 101 -12.74 -14.36 -8.18
C SER A 101 -12.32 -15.44 -7.19
N SER A 102 -12.72 -15.31 -5.92
CA SER A 102 -12.34 -16.16 -4.79
C SER A 102 -11.02 -15.80 -4.08
N LEU A 103 -10.62 -16.66 -3.14
CA LEU A 103 -9.43 -16.50 -2.32
C LEU A 103 -8.20 -17.05 -3.06
N LEU A 104 -7.35 -16.17 -3.58
CA LEU A 104 -6.21 -16.51 -4.43
C LEU A 104 -4.88 -16.23 -3.71
N PRO A 105 -3.82 -17.02 -3.95
CA PRO A 105 -2.49 -16.71 -3.42
C PRO A 105 -2.00 -15.35 -3.90
N VAL A 106 -1.20 -14.70 -3.05
CA VAL A 106 -0.45 -13.49 -3.41
C VAL A 106 0.83 -13.91 -4.13
N GLU A 107 1.03 -13.41 -5.34
CA GLU A 107 2.10 -13.78 -6.27
C GLU A 107 2.97 -12.59 -6.69
N SER A 108 2.58 -11.36 -6.36
CA SER A 108 3.28 -10.12 -6.77
C SER A 108 3.51 -9.13 -5.62
N LEU A 109 4.43 -8.19 -5.82
CA LEU A 109 4.67 -7.12 -4.85
C LEU A 109 3.47 -6.17 -4.75
N THR A 110 2.81 -5.89 -5.87
CA THR A 110 1.59 -5.07 -5.89
C THR A 110 0.48 -5.69 -5.03
N GLU A 111 0.32 -7.01 -5.05
CA GLU A 111 -0.62 -7.70 -4.17
C GLU A 111 -0.18 -7.69 -2.71
N ARG A 112 1.13 -7.72 -2.41
CA ARG A 112 1.65 -7.48 -1.05
C ARG A 112 1.27 -6.07 -0.56
N VAL A 113 1.35 -5.06 -1.43
CA VAL A 113 0.86 -3.70 -1.11
C VAL A 113 -0.65 -3.73 -0.80
N MET A 114 -1.46 -4.49 -1.53
CA MET A 114 -2.89 -4.63 -1.21
C MET A 114 -3.13 -5.26 0.16
N VAL A 115 -2.38 -6.31 0.52
CA VAL A 115 -2.48 -6.94 1.85
C VAL A 115 -2.15 -5.94 2.95
N PHE A 116 -1.07 -5.18 2.78
CA PHE A 116 -0.70 -4.11 3.70
C PHE A 116 -1.78 -3.03 3.82
N LEU A 117 -2.35 -2.56 2.70
CA LEU A 117 -3.39 -1.54 2.75
C LEU A 117 -4.66 -2.06 3.42
N LEU A 118 -5.05 -3.30 3.14
CA LEU A 118 -6.19 -3.93 3.78
C LEU A 118 -5.96 -4.14 5.27
N SER A 119 -4.73 -4.45 5.72
CA SER A 119 -4.44 -4.54 7.15
C SER A 119 -4.62 -3.18 7.82
N ARG A 120 -4.11 -2.10 7.22
CA ARG A 120 -4.27 -0.72 7.72
C ARG A 120 -5.71 -0.21 7.72
N LEU A 121 -6.56 -0.69 6.81
CA LEU A 121 -7.99 -0.32 6.79
C LEU A 121 -8.79 -1.01 7.90
N VAL A 122 -8.36 -2.20 8.32
CA VAL A 122 -8.95 -2.93 9.45
C VAL A 122 -8.38 -2.43 10.78
N ASP A 123 -7.13 -1.98 10.77
CA ASP A 123 -6.43 -1.43 11.93
C ASP A 123 -7.01 -0.05 12.31
N ASN A 124 -7.85 -0.02 13.34
CA ASN A 124 -8.32 1.22 13.96
C ASN A 124 -8.01 1.17 15.47
N PRO A 125 -6.72 1.21 15.84
CA PRO A 125 -6.33 1.07 17.24
C PRO A 125 -6.81 2.27 18.05
N SER A 126 -7.28 2.01 19.26
CA SER A 126 -7.48 3.06 20.24
C SER A 126 -6.13 3.63 20.72
N PRO A 127 -6.09 4.84 21.29
CA PRO A 127 -4.85 5.43 21.77
C PRO A 127 -4.16 4.52 22.80
N GLY A 128 -2.98 3.98 22.45
CA GLY A 128 -2.21 3.06 23.30
C GLY A 128 -2.32 1.58 22.92
N GLU A 129 -3.09 1.22 21.89
CA GLU A 129 -3.07 -0.12 21.30
C GLU A 129 -2.03 -0.24 20.18
N ASP A 130 -1.40 -1.41 20.10
CA ASP A 130 -0.45 -1.73 19.05
C ASP A 130 -1.18 -1.94 17.71
N LEU A 131 -0.62 -1.34 16.65
CA LEU A 131 -1.03 -1.62 15.28
C LEU A 131 -0.79 -3.10 14.94
N PHE A 132 -1.53 -3.63 13.98
CA PHE A 132 -1.19 -4.91 13.36
C PHE A 132 0.26 -4.89 12.89
N SER A 133 1.03 -5.89 13.33
CA SER A 133 2.37 -6.16 12.79
C SER A 133 2.31 -6.26 11.27
N LEU A 134 3.32 -5.71 10.61
CA LEU A 134 3.49 -5.87 9.17
C LEU A 134 3.58 -7.35 8.82
N HIS A 135 3.05 -7.73 7.67
CA HIS A 135 3.14 -9.13 7.24
C HIS A 135 4.58 -9.43 6.79
N PRO A 136 5.25 -10.47 7.29
CA PRO A 136 6.62 -10.79 6.89
C PRO A 136 6.73 -11.16 5.40
N ARG A 137 7.90 -10.92 4.81
CA ARG A 137 8.16 -11.22 3.39
C ARG A 137 8.05 -12.72 3.10
N THR A 138 8.53 -13.52 4.04
CA THR A 138 8.64 -14.99 3.91
C THR A 138 7.31 -15.71 4.11
N GLU A 139 6.32 -15.06 4.70
CA GLU A 139 5.04 -15.68 4.99
C GLU A 139 4.13 -15.69 3.77
N SER A 140 3.32 -16.75 3.65
CA SER A 140 2.31 -16.84 2.60
C SER A 140 1.04 -16.10 3.00
N CYS A 141 0.40 -15.46 2.02
CA CYS A 141 -0.88 -14.83 2.19
C CYS A 141 -1.75 -15.01 0.94
N LYS A 142 -3.06 -14.80 1.11
CA LYS A 142 -4.07 -14.87 0.05
C LYS A 142 -4.92 -13.62 0.07
N LEU A 143 -5.37 -13.18 -1.10
CA LEU A 143 -6.32 -12.08 -1.26
C LEU A 143 -7.70 -12.63 -1.63
N LEU A 144 -8.73 -12.10 -0.98
CA LEU A 144 -10.12 -12.39 -1.30
C LEU A 144 -10.60 -11.45 -2.41
N TRP A 145 -10.82 -11.99 -3.61
CA TRP A 145 -11.30 -11.26 -4.77
C TRP A 145 -12.80 -11.45 -5.00
N ARG A 146 -13.49 -10.34 -5.27
CA ARG A 146 -14.89 -10.33 -5.69
C ARG A 146 -15.14 -9.14 -6.61
N ASP A 147 -15.78 -9.40 -7.75
CA ASP A 147 -16.15 -8.36 -8.72
C ASP A 147 -14.99 -7.43 -9.13
N GLY A 148 -13.79 -8.00 -9.30
CA GLY A 148 -12.58 -7.26 -9.66
C GLY A 148 -11.99 -6.41 -8.53
N ARG A 149 -12.40 -6.63 -7.27
CA ARG A 149 -11.89 -5.94 -6.08
C ARG A 149 -11.29 -6.92 -5.08
N ALA A 150 -10.18 -6.54 -4.47
CA ALA A 150 -9.65 -7.17 -3.27
C ALA A 150 -10.40 -6.64 -2.05
N LEU A 151 -11.09 -7.53 -1.33
CA LEU A 151 -11.97 -7.17 -0.20
C LEU A 151 -11.37 -7.54 1.16
N GLY A 152 -10.35 -8.38 1.18
CA GLY A 152 -9.76 -8.88 2.40
C GLY A 152 -8.57 -9.78 2.10
N PHE A 153 -7.93 -10.24 3.16
CA PHE A 153 -6.77 -11.11 3.06
C PHE A 153 -6.80 -12.19 4.13
N TYR A 154 -6.01 -13.23 3.90
CA TYR A 154 -5.76 -14.30 4.85
C TYR A 154 -4.26 -14.56 4.90
N THR A 155 -3.65 -14.50 6.07
CA THR A 155 -2.22 -14.73 6.28
C THR A 155 -2.01 -16.04 7.04
N VAL A 156 -0.97 -16.79 6.67
CA VAL A 156 -0.53 -17.97 7.43
C VAL A 156 0.73 -17.60 8.17
N LYS A 157 0.63 -17.46 9.49
CA LYS A 157 1.80 -17.28 10.35
C LYS A 157 2.52 -18.61 10.53
N HIS A 158 3.83 -18.63 10.34
CA HIS A 158 4.60 -19.83 10.68
C HIS A 158 4.62 -20.00 12.20
N LYS A 159 4.62 -21.25 12.69
CA LYS A 159 4.82 -21.49 14.13
C LYS A 159 6.16 -20.88 14.54
N GLY A 160 6.14 -20.02 15.56
CA GLY A 160 7.36 -19.46 16.13
C GLY A 160 8.30 -20.59 16.57
N THR A 161 9.53 -20.54 16.09
CA THR A 161 10.59 -21.39 16.62
C THR A 161 10.88 -20.88 18.03
N ARG A 162 10.64 -21.70 19.05
CA ARG A 162 11.15 -21.41 20.41
C ARG A 162 12.67 -21.40 20.30
N VAL A 163 13.28 -20.23 20.47
CA VAL A 163 14.70 -20.09 20.77
C VAL A 163 14.88 -20.22 22.28
#